data_AF-A0A1K1PHR2-F1
#
_entry.id   AF-A0A1K1PHR2-F1
#
_cell.length_a   1.000
_cell.length_b   1.000
_cell.length_c   1.000
_cell.angle_alpha   90.00
_cell.angle_beta   90.00
_cell.angle_gamma   90.00
#
_symmetry.space_group_name_H-M   'P 1'
#
loop_
_entity.id
_entity.type
_entity.pdbx_description
1 polymer ?
#
loop_
_entity_poly.entity_id
_entity_poly.type
_entity_poly.pdbx_seq_one_letter_code
_entity_poly.pdbx_strand_id
1 'polypeptide(L)'
;MKNLRKNHHYVSQSYLKAWANNHHRVWTYRTLVSHNAVPEWSQSSIRSIANHQHLFTRTIVGDESDEVEVWMDQEIESPAQIALSKVRSNEPLNGQEWECLLRFVALHHIRTPAYYVERMESWKKEMPRILEGAMKSAISKMKANKSQGHNSAPESDPDSKMIPMKLTKEINNNSEMGQLKSELILGRGLWLFAIRHIMSNTYKVLNNHSWSILRAPEGMEWITSDNPVVRLNYYGAGSLDRLHLVGQ
;
A
#
# COMPACT_ATOMS: atom_id res chain seq x y z
N MET A 1 26.80 -8.77 6.84
CA MET A 1 25.56 -8.99 6.07
C MET A 1 24.38 -8.54 6.93
N LYS A 2 23.57 -7.60 6.44
CA LYS A 2 22.36 -7.16 7.15
C LYS A 2 21.35 -8.32 7.12
N ASN A 3 20.74 -8.63 8.26
CA ASN A 3 19.76 -9.71 8.32
C ASN A 3 18.45 -9.23 7.70
N LEU A 4 18.18 -9.65 6.46
CA LEU A 4 17.01 -9.24 5.67
C LEU A 4 15.74 -9.86 6.25
N ARG A 5 14.72 -9.05 6.52
CA ARG A 5 13.36 -9.56 6.79
C ARG A 5 12.84 -10.25 5.53
N LYS A 6 12.42 -11.51 5.67
CA LYS A 6 11.93 -12.33 4.54
C LYS A 6 10.44 -12.56 4.60
N ASN A 7 9.89 -12.87 5.77
CA ASN A 7 8.45 -13.10 5.92
C ASN A 7 7.76 -11.76 6.13
N HIS A 8 7.24 -11.20 5.04
CA HIS A 8 6.58 -9.90 5.03
C HIS A 8 5.08 -10.07 5.19
N HIS A 9 4.55 -9.49 6.25
CA HIS A 9 3.13 -9.56 6.60
C HIS A 9 2.35 -8.55 5.75
N TYR A 10 1.34 -8.98 5.00
CA TYR A 10 0.42 -8.06 4.32
C TYR A 10 -0.78 -7.69 5.21
N VAL A 11 -1.00 -8.43 6.30
CA VAL A 11 -1.74 -7.94 7.47
C VAL A 11 -0.78 -7.93 8.64
N SER A 12 -0.49 -6.76 9.21
CA SER A 12 0.56 -6.63 10.24
C SER A 12 0.30 -7.54 11.43
N GLN A 13 1.37 -8.05 12.03
CA GLN A 13 1.25 -8.80 13.29
C GLN A 13 0.70 -7.91 14.40
N SER A 14 1.01 -6.61 14.37
CA SER A 14 0.46 -5.64 15.31
C SER A 14 -1.07 -5.55 15.24
N TYR A 15 -1.65 -5.57 14.04
CA TYR A 15 -3.09 -5.71 13.87
C TYR A 15 -3.60 -7.06 14.40
N LEU A 16 -2.97 -8.17 14.00
CA LEU A 16 -3.41 -9.52 14.39
C LEU A 16 -3.33 -9.79 15.90
N LYS A 17 -2.46 -9.10 16.64
CA LYS A 17 -2.42 -9.18 18.12
C LYS A 17 -3.73 -8.76 18.78
N ALA A 18 -4.52 -7.88 18.15
CA ALA A 18 -5.82 -7.48 18.68
C ALA A 18 -6.88 -8.59 18.55
N TRP A 19 -6.64 -9.57 17.70
CA TRP A 19 -7.54 -10.70 17.42
C TRP A 19 -7.07 -12.00 18.07
N ALA A 20 -5.82 -12.04 18.52
CA ALA A 20 -5.18 -13.24 19.01
C ALA A 20 -5.58 -13.54 20.46
N ASN A 21 -5.66 -14.84 20.78
CA ASN A 21 -5.73 -15.30 22.16
C ASN A 21 -4.40 -15.12 22.91
N ASN A 22 -4.37 -15.52 24.18
CA ASN A 22 -3.21 -15.44 25.07
C ASN A 22 -1.98 -16.22 24.56
N HIS A 23 -2.14 -17.09 23.56
CA HIS A 23 -1.06 -17.85 22.92
C HIS A 23 -0.62 -17.28 21.56
N HIS A 24 -1.02 -16.05 21.23
CA HIS A 24 -0.76 -15.42 19.93
C HIS A 24 -1.28 -16.23 18.73
N ARG A 25 -2.46 -16.85 18.90
CA ARG A 25 -3.15 -17.59 17.85
C ARG A 25 -4.54 -17.01 17.58
N VAL A 26 -4.97 -17.09 16.33
CA VAL A 26 -6.29 -16.67 15.87
C VAL A 26 -7.02 -17.85 15.24
N TRP A 27 -8.34 -17.90 15.36
CA TRP A 27 -9.16 -18.81 14.57
C TRP A 27 -9.14 -18.34 13.11
N THR A 28 -8.82 -19.24 12.20
CA THR A 28 -8.79 -18.97 10.76
C THR A 28 -9.74 -19.89 10.03
N TYR A 29 -10.44 -19.30 9.06
CA TYR A 29 -11.30 -19.99 8.12
C TYR A 29 -10.61 -20.06 6.76
N ARG A 30 -10.54 -21.24 6.15
CA ARG A 30 -9.91 -21.41 4.83
C ARG A 30 -10.97 -21.53 3.74
N THR A 31 -11.08 -20.50 2.91
CA THR A 31 -12.02 -20.48 1.77
C THR A 31 -11.54 -21.29 0.55
N LEU A 32 -10.23 -21.55 0.44
CA LEU A 32 -9.62 -22.11 -0.77
C LEU A 32 -9.47 -23.64 -0.79
N VAL A 33 -9.79 -24.35 0.31
CA VAL A 33 -9.66 -25.81 0.37
C VAL A 33 -10.92 -26.41 0.97
N SER A 34 -11.87 -26.80 0.12
CA SER A 34 -13.05 -27.57 0.49
C SER A 34 -12.74 -29.06 0.42
N HIS A 35 -12.05 -29.59 1.44
CA HIS A 35 -11.86 -31.03 1.59
C HIS A 35 -12.34 -31.47 2.97
N ASN A 36 -13.10 -32.56 3.05
CA ASN A 36 -13.71 -33.04 4.30
C ASN A 36 -12.69 -33.35 5.42
N ALA A 37 -11.47 -33.72 5.05
CA ALA A 37 -10.36 -33.98 5.98
C ALA A 37 -9.69 -32.70 6.52
N VAL A 38 -10.04 -31.52 6.01
CA VAL A 38 -9.50 -30.24 6.47
C VAL A 38 -10.54 -29.57 7.36
N PRO A 39 -10.24 -29.31 8.64
CA PRO A 39 -11.15 -28.57 9.50
C PRO A 39 -11.48 -27.20 8.92
N GLU A 40 -12.75 -26.84 8.94
CA GLU A 40 -13.24 -25.56 8.47
C GLU A 40 -12.62 -24.39 9.25
N TRP A 41 -12.49 -24.55 10.57
CA TRP A 41 -11.81 -23.63 11.47
C TRP A 41 -10.54 -24.24 12.06
N SER A 42 -9.46 -23.46 12.10
CA SER A 42 -8.21 -23.89 12.74
C SER A 42 -7.52 -22.76 13.51
N GLN A 43 -6.81 -23.10 14.58
CA GLN A 43 -5.99 -22.14 15.32
C GLN A 43 -4.64 -21.97 14.63
N SER A 44 -4.35 -20.75 14.17
CA SER A 44 -3.11 -20.42 13.46
C SER A 44 -2.31 -19.37 14.23
N SER A 45 -0.97 -19.49 14.22
CA SER A 45 -0.12 -18.45 14.80
C SER A 45 -0.16 -17.19 13.95
N ILE A 46 -0.24 -16.01 14.58
CA ILE A 46 -0.15 -14.73 13.87
C ILE A 46 1.18 -14.56 13.11
N ARG A 47 2.22 -15.31 13.49
CA ARG A 47 3.52 -15.32 12.79
C ARG A 47 3.49 -16.07 11.47
N SER A 48 2.59 -17.05 11.32
CA SER A 48 2.57 -17.96 10.17
C SER A 48 1.51 -17.62 9.12
N ILE A 49 0.58 -16.70 9.43
CA ILE A 49 -0.51 -16.31 8.52
C ILE A 49 -0.31 -14.89 8.00
N ALA A 50 -1.11 -14.53 6.99
CA ALA A 50 -1.18 -13.20 6.41
C ALA A 50 0.18 -12.61 6.00
N ASN A 51 1.09 -13.47 5.53
CA ASN A 51 2.43 -13.10 5.09
C ASN A 51 2.80 -13.79 3.78
N HIS A 52 3.79 -13.24 3.10
CA HIS A 52 4.42 -13.84 1.94
C HIS A 52 5.92 -13.54 1.96
N GLN A 53 6.72 -14.51 1.52
CA GLN A 53 8.17 -14.33 1.45
C GLN A 53 8.54 -13.23 0.46
N HIS A 54 9.42 -12.34 0.88
CA HIS A 54 9.97 -11.24 0.10
C HIS A 54 8.92 -10.29 -0.50
N LEU A 55 7.69 -10.22 0.04
CA LEU A 55 6.60 -9.46 -0.59
C LEU A 55 6.95 -7.99 -0.86
N PHE A 56 7.59 -7.32 0.10
CA PHE A 56 8.07 -5.95 -0.02
C PHE A 56 9.59 -5.81 -0.23
N THR A 57 10.28 -6.89 -0.63
CA THR A 57 11.71 -6.84 -0.97
C THR A 57 11.90 -6.20 -2.34
N ARG A 58 12.88 -5.30 -2.44
CA ARG A 58 13.36 -4.71 -3.70
C ARG A 58 14.71 -5.29 -4.08
N THR A 59 14.97 -5.36 -5.38
CA THR A 59 16.31 -5.63 -5.92
C THR A 59 16.89 -4.32 -6.44
N ILE A 60 18.00 -3.87 -5.86
CA ILE A 60 18.69 -2.63 -6.19
C ILE A 60 20.11 -3.00 -6.61
N VAL A 61 20.44 -2.84 -7.90
CA VAL A 61 21.79 -3.16 -8.46
C VAL A 61 22.23 -4.60 -8.12
N GLY A 62 21.28 -5.55 -8.12
CA GLY A 62 21.55 -6.96 -7.81
C GLY A 62 21.43 -7.33 -6.33
N ASP A 63 21.38 -6.37 -5.41
CA ASP A 63 21.24 -6.61 -3.98
C ASP A 63 19.78 -6.55 -3.53
N GLU A 64 19.40 -7.41 -2.58
CA GLU A 64 18.08 -7.38 -1.95
C GLU A 64 18.01 -6.37 -0.80
N SER A 65 16.92 -5.60 -0.75
CA SER A 65 16.63 -4.61 0.29
C SER A 65 15.20 -4.78 0.83
N ASP A 66 15.06 -4.79 2.15
CA ASP A 66 13.79 -4.79 2.90
C ASP A 66 13.41 -3.37 3.37
N GLU A 67 13.99 -2.33 2.75
CA GLU A 67 13.78 -0.93 3.13
C GLU A 67 12.32 -0.48 3.17
N VAL A 68 11.45 -1.10 2.37
CA VAL A 68 10.02 -0.78 2.36
C VAL A 68 9.34 -1.36 3.59
N GLU A 69 9.65 -2.61 3.95
CA GLU A 69 9.16 -3.26 5.17
C GLU A 69 9.61 -2.52 6.42
N VAL A 70 10.92 -2.21 6.50
CA VAL A 70 11.50 -1.49 7.66
C VAL A 70 10.87 -0.11 7.82
N TRP A 71 10.66 0.60 6.72
CA TRP A 71 10.03 1.92 6.76
C TRP A 71 8.54 1.86 7.13
N MET A 72 7.77 0.88 6.63
CA MET A 72 6.36 0.72 7.03
C MET A 72 6.24 0.50 8.54
N ASP A 73 7.13 -0.33 9.09
CA ASP A 73 7.23 -0.61 10.52
C ASP A 73 7.55 0.67 11.33
N GLN A 74 8.62 1.37 10.95
CA GLN A 74 9.12 2.53 11.69
C GLN A 74 8.22 3.77 11.58
N GLU A 75 7.73 4.07 10.38
CA GLU A 75 7.03 5.31 10.11
C GLU A 75 5.52 5.23 10.34
N ILE A 76 4.94 4.03 10.34
CA ILE A 76 3.48 3.84 10.34
C ILE A 76 3.03 2.85 11.42
N GLU A 77 3.50 1.59 11.39
CA GLU A 77 2.95 0.57 12.29
C GLU A 77 3.31 0.80 13.76
N SER A 78 4.60 1.05 14.04
CA SER A 78 5.09 1.29 15.40
C SER A 78 4.47 2.55 16.02
N PRO A 79 4.40 3.71 15.33
CA PRO A 79 3.71 4.89 15.84
C PRO A 79 2.21 4.67 16.12
N ALA A 80 1.53 3.83 15.33
CA ALA A 80 0.10 3.58 15.51
C ALA A 80 -0.25 2.74 16.74
N GLN A 81 0.72 2.08 17.38
CA GLN A 81 0.45 1.19 18.53
C GLN A 81 -0.20 1.92 19.71
N ILE A 82 0.20 3.16 19.97
CA ILE A 82 -0.37 3.97 21.04
C ILE A 82 -1.86 4.22 20.78
N ALA A 83 -2.19 4.68 19.57
CA ALA A 83 -3.58 4.92 19.17
C ALA A 83 -4.41 3.62 19.25
N LEU A 84 -3.89 2.52 18.71
CA LEU A 84 -4.57 1.22 18.77
C LEU A 84 -4.84 0.74 20.21
N SER A 85 -3.89 0.94 21.12
CA SER A 85 -4.07 0.60 22.54
C SER A 85 -5.20 1.41 23.17
N LYS A 86 -5.20 2.74 22.95
CA LYS A 86 -6.23 3.64 23.47
C LYS A 86 -7.62 3.30 22.95
N VAL A 87 -7.73 3.02 21.65
CA VAL A 87 -9.00 2.60 21.02
C VAL A 87 -9.58 1.36 21.73
N ARG A 88 -8.73 0.37 22.03
CA ARG A 88 -9.16 -0.85 22.73
C ARG A 88 -9.61 -0.56 24.17
N SER A 89 -8.91 0.32 24.87
CA SER A 89 -9.23 0.74 26.24
C SER A 89 -10.36 1.78 26.34
N ASN A 90 -10.98 2.17 25.23
CA ASN A 90 -11.99 3.24 25.17
C ASN A 90 -11.48 4.62 25.60
N GLU A 91 -10.20 4.88 25.42
CA GLU A 91 -9.59 6.17 25.73
C GLU A 91 -9.72 7.13 24.55
N PRO A 92 -9.90 8.44 24.81
CA PRO A 92 -9.95 9.44 23.75
C PRO A 92 -8.60 9.57 23.03
N LEU A 93 -8.67 9.75 21.71
CA LEU A 93 -7.51 10.01 20.87
C LEU A 93 -7.32 11.51 20.65
N ASN A 94 -6.07 11.98 20.73
CA ASN A 94 -5.71 13.31 20.26
C ASN A 94 -5.51 13.35 18.73
N GLY A 95 -5.27 14.54 18.17
CA GLY A 95 -5.13 14.71 16.72
C GLY A 95 -3.98 13.90 16.09
N GLN A 96 -2.83 13.82 16.76
CA GLN A 96 -1.69 13.04 16.28
C GLN A 96 -1.98 11.53 16.32
N GLU A 97 -2.64 11.06 17.37
CA GLU A 97 -3.03 9.66 17.51
C GLU A 97 -4.07 9.26 16.46
N TRP A 98 -5.00 10.15 16.13
CA TRP A 98 -5.90 10.00 14.99
C TRP A 98 -5.14 9.89 13.67
N GLU A 99 -4.18 10.79 13.43
CA GLU A 99 -3.36 10.73 12.21
C GLU A 99 -2.58 9.42 12.10
N CYS A 100 -1.96 8.95 13.19
CA CYS A 100 -1.28 7.65 13.22
C CYS A 100 -2.25 6.50 12.91
N LEU A 101 -3.47 6.52 13.46
CA LEU A 101 -4.49 5.52 13.17
C LEU A 101 -4.93 5.55 11.70
N LEU A 102 -5.12 6.72 11.11
CA LEU A 102 -5.50 6.87 9.70
C LEU A 102 -4.39 6.40 8.76
N ARG A 103 -3.12 6.72 9.07
CA ARG A 103 -1.97 6.20 8.33
C ARG A 103 -1.91 4.68 8.40
N PHE A 104 -2.20 4.10 9.56
CA PHE A 104 -2.23 2.65 9.76
C PHE A 104 -3.33 1.98 8.92
N VAL A 105 -4.54 2.54 8.92
CA VAL A 105 -5.66 2.05 8.09
C VAL A 105 -5.34 2.18 6.60
N ALA A 106 -4.82 3.33 6.17
CA ALA A 106 -4.44 3.56 4.78
C ALA A 106 -3.39 2.56 4.30
N LEU A 107 -2.40 2.25 5.15
CA LEU A 107 -1.39 1.26 4.83
C LEU A 107 -1.98 -0.15 4.70
N HIS A 108 -2.86 -0.54 5.62
CA HIS A 108 -3.53 -1.84 5.58
C HIS A 108 -4.47 -2.01 4.38
N HIS A 109 -4.96 -0.92 3.82
CA HIS A 109 -5.70 -0.94 2.56
C HIS A 109 -4.79 -1.28 1.36
N ILE A 110 -3.62 -0.62 1.26
CA ILE A 110 -2.81 -0.66 0.02
C ILE A 110 -1.71 -1.73 0.00
N ARG A 111 -1.37 -2.33 1.14
CA ARG A 111 -0.28 -3.33 1.25
C ARG A 111 -0.72 -4.76 0.94
N THR A 112 -2.00 -4.99 0.64
CA THR A 112 -2.55 -6.35 0.48
C THR A 112 -2.37 -6.87 -0.95
N PRO A 113 -2.21 -8.19 -1.15
CA PRO A 113 -2.22 -8.80 -2.48
C PRO A 113 -3.50 -8.49 -3.26
N ALA A 114 -4.65 -8.39 -2.58
CA ALA A 114 -5.92 -8.01 -3.19
C ALA A 114 -5.84 -6.61 -3.83
N TYR A 115 -5.32 -5.62 -3.10
CA TYR A 115 -5.10 -4.28 -3.63
C TYR A 115 -4.11 -4.27 -4.80
N TYR A 116 -3.02 -5.05 -4.72
CA TYR A 116 -2.07 -5.18 -5.81
C TYR A 116 -2.75 -5.67 -7.10
N VAL A 117 -3.55 -6.75 -7.02
CA VAL A 117 -4.26 -7.31 -8.18
C VAL A 117 -5.26 -6.30 -8.74
N GLU A 118 -6.08 -5.67 -7.89
CA GLU A 118 -7.05 -4.65 -8.30
C GLU A 118 -6.35 -3.48 -9.01
N ARG A 119 -5.27 -2.95 -8.41
CA ARG A 119 -4.60 -1.76 -8.95
C ARG A 119 -3.83 -2.05 -10.23
N MET A 120 -3.29 -3.26 -10.40
CA MET A 120 -2.61 -3.68 -11.61
C MET A 120 -3.51 -3.62 -12.85
N GLU A 121 -4.79 -4.01 -12.73
CA GLU A 121 -5.74 -3.92 -13.83
C GLU A 121 -6.05 -2.47 -14.22
N SER A 122 -6.20 -1.58 -13.23
CA SER A 122 -6.36 -0.15 -13.51
C SER A 122 -5.11 0.48 -14.12
N TRP A 123 -3.92 0.14 -13.62
CA TRP A 123 -2.66 0.66 -14.16
C TRP A 123 -2.40 0.24 -15.59
N LYS A 124 -2.74 -0.99 -15.99
CA LYS A 124 -2.65 -1.41 -17.40
C LYS A 124 -3.42 -0.48 -18.34
N LYS A 125 -4.57 0.04 -17.89
CA LYS A 125 -5.43 0.95 -18.67
C LYS A 125 -4.97 2.41 -18.57
N GLU A 126 -4.57 2.85 -17.39
CA GLU A 126 -4.29 4.27 -17.09
C GLU A 126 -2.85 4.70 -17.43
N MET A 127 -1.86 3.81 -17.25
CA MET A 127 -0.44 4.18 -17.29
C MET A 127 0.05 4.71 -18.64
N PRO A 128 -0.37 4.17 -19.81
CA PRO A 128 0.05 4.74 -21.09
C PRO A 128 -0.27 6.23 -21.20
N ARG A 129 -1.49 6.62 -20.81
CA ARG A 129 -1.94 8.02 -20.82
C ARG A 129 -1.16 8.88 -19.81
N ILE A 130 -0.90 8.34 -18.62
CA ILE A 130 -0.15 9.04 -17.58
C ILE A 130 1.30 9.29 -18.03
N LEU A 131 1.97 8.28 -18.58
CA LEU A 131 3.35 8.40 -19.09
C LEU A 131 3.43 9.39 -20.25
N GLU A 132 2.50 9.31 -21.20
CA GLU A 132 2.45 10.24 -22.33
C GLU A 132 2.25 11.69 -21.86
N GLY A 133 1.33 11.91 -20.93
CA GLY A 133 1.10 13.23 -20.32
C GLY A 133 2.33 13.75 -19.58
N ALA A 134 3.00 12.90 -18.80
CA ALA A 134 4.21 13.24 -18.09
C ALA A 134 5.36 13.61 -19.05
N MET A 135 5.54 12.84 -20.14
CA MET A 135 6.54 13.13 -21.17
C MET A 135 6.25 14.45 -21.90
N LYS A 136 5.00 14.71 -22.31
CA LYS A 136 4.60 15.97 -22.94
C LYS A 136 4.86 17.17 -22.02
N SER A 137 4.53 17.04 -20.74
CA SER A 137 4.80 18.05 -19.72
C SER A 137 6.32 18.29 -19.54
N ALA A 138 7.11 17.22 -19.45
CA ALA A 138 8.56 17.32 -19.33
C ALA A 138 9.21 18.02 -20.54
N ILE A 139 8.82 17.65 -21.77
CA ILE A 139 9.32 18.30 -23.00
C ILE A 139 8.94 19.78 -23.03
N SER A 140 7.71 20.11 -22.63
CA SER A 140 7.24 21.51 -22.60
C SER A 140 8.05 22.35 -21.61
N LYS A 141 8.31 21.81 -20.41
CA LYS A 141 9.18 22.45 -19.39
C LYS A 141 10.61 22.62 -19.89
N MET A 142 11.19 21.60 -20.55
CA MET A 142 12.53 21.70 -21.12
C MET A 142 12.63 22.81 -22.18
N LYS A 143 11.63 22.93 -23.06
CA LYS A 143 11.57 24.01 -24.07
C LYS A 143 11.50 25.39 -23.42
N ALA A 144 10.63 25.56 -22.42
CA ALA A 144 10.48 26.82 -21.69
C ALA A 144 11.77 27.22 -20.94
N ASN A 145 12.41 26.27 -20.26
CA ASN A 145 13.66 26.50 -19.52
C ASN A 145 14.82 26.92 -20.45
N LYS A 146 14.92 26.30 -21.64
CA LYS A 146 15.89 26.71 -22.66
C LYS A 146 15.67 28.15 -23.11
N SER A 147 14.42 28.60 -23.24
CA SER A 147 14.08 29.99 -23.59
C SER A 147 14.39 31.00 -22.48
N GLN A 148 14.40 30.57 -21.21
CA GLN A 148 14.63 31.42 -20.04
C GLN A 148 16.07 31.36 -19.49
N GLY A 149 16.96 30.56 -20.10
CA GLY A 149 18.35 30.41 -19.64
C GLY A 149 18.51 29.73 -18.27
N HIS A 150 17.45 29.11 -17.74
CA HIS A 150 17.48 28.39 -16.47
C HIS A 150 17.79 26.90 -16.68
N ASN A 151 18.96 26.47 -16.20
CA ASN A 151 19.42 25.08 -16.25
C ASN A 151 19.33 24.36 -14.90
N SER A 152 18.57 24.87 -13.92
CA SER A 152 18.39 24.18 -12.65
C SER A 152 17.50 22.96 -12.85
N ALA A 153 18.08 21.77 -12.64
CA ALA A 153 17.30 20.56 -12.47
C ALA A 153 16.45 20.74 -11.19
N PRO A 154 15.13 20.49 -11.22
CA PRO A 154 14.32 20.50 -10.01
C PRO A 154 14.86 19.46 -9.03
N GLU A 155 14.73 19.73 -7.72
CA GLU A 155 15.03 18.74 -6.69
C GLU A 155 14.23 17.46 -6.96
N SER A 156 14.94 16.34 -7.10
CA SER A 156 14.31 15.05 -7.32
C SER A 156 13.71 14.55 -6.02
N ASP A 157 12.42 14.17 -6.05
CA ASP A 157 11.81 13.38 -4.98
C ASP A 157 12.68 12.14 -4.69
N PRO A 158 13.11 11.90 -3.42
CA PRO A 158 13.92 10.74 -3.07
C PRO A 158 13.32 9.40 -3.53
N ASP A 159 12.00 9.29 -3.50
CA ASP A 159 11.25 8.08 -3.87
C ASP A 159 11.15 7.92 -5.40
N SER A 160 11.52 8.92 -6.20
CA SER A 160 11.52 8.81 -7.68
C SER A 160 12.45 7.70 -8.19
N LYS A 161 13.51 7.38 -7.44
CA LYS A 161 14.43 6.25 -7.71
C LYS A 161 13.75 4.88 -7.56
N MET A 162 12.55 4.82 -6.98
CA MET A 162 11.79 3.59 -6.84
C MET A 162 10.95 3.26 -8.06
N ILE A 163 10.70 4.24 -8.94
CA ILE A 163 9.90 4.04 -10.14
C ILE A 163 10.66 3.08 -11.08
N PRO A 164 10.08 1.93 -11.46
CA PRO A 164 10.75 0.95 -12.32
C PRO A 164 10.66 1.38 -13.79
N MET A 165 11.23 2.54 -14.09
CA MET A 165 11.19 3.18 -15.39
C MET A 165 12.59 3.32 -15.98
N LYS A 166 12.70 3.07 -17.28
CA LYS A 166 13.88 3.36 -18.10
C LYS A 166 13.57 4.51 -19.03
N LEU A 167 14.47 5.49 -19.08
CA LEU A 167 14.43 6.60 -20.03
C LEU A 167 15.59 6.44 -21.01
N THR A 168 15.28 6.43 -22.30
CA THR A 168 16.28 6.35 -23.37
C THR A 168 16.17 7.59 -24.25
N LYS A 169 17.31 8.20 -24.53
CA LYS A 169 17.40 9.38 -25.41
C LYS A 169 18.16 8.96 -26.67
N GLU A 170 17.56 9.22 -27.81
CA GLU A 170 18.18 9.01 -29.12
C GLU A 170 18.36 10.37 -29.78
N ILE A 171 19.63 10.74 -30.02
CA ILE A 171 19.99 11.99 -30.69
C ILE A 171 20.69 11.58 -31.98
N ASN A 172 20.12 12.00 -33.11
CA ASN A 172 20.78 11.85 -34.39
C ASN A 172 21.49 13.17 -34.70
N ASN A 173 22.82 13.12 -34.86
CA ASN A 173 23.64 14.32 -35.13
C ASN A 173 23.26 15.04 -36.43
N ASN A 174 22.53 14.38 -37.33
CA ASN A 174 22.06 14.95 -38.60
C ASN A 174 20.60 15.46 -38.53
N SER A 175 19.99 15.49 -37.35
CA SER A 175 18.59 15.91 -37.14
C SER A 175 18.50 16.96 -36.03
N GLU A 176 17.73 18.03 -36.26
CA GLU A 176 17.41 19.02 -35.23
C GLU A 176 16.50 18.47 -34.11
N MET A 177 15.89 17.30 -34.35
CA MET A 177 15.03 16.60 -33.39
C MET A 177 15.73 15.41 -32.75
N GLY A 178 15.53 15.25 -31.44
CA GLY A 178 15.88 14.04 -30.70
C GLY A 178 14.62 13.30 -30.24
N GLN A 179 14.72 11.99 -30.09
CA GLN A 179 13.64 11.15 -29.58
C GLN A 179 13.88 10.80 -28.11
N LEU A 180 12.81 10.84 -27.33
CA LEU A 180 12.80 10.38 -25.95
C LEU A 180 11.84 9.19 -25.85
N LYS A 181 12.33 8.07 -25.33
CA LYS A 181 11.53 6.86 -25.09
C LYS A 181 11.49 6.59 -23.59
N SER A 182 10.28 6.36 -23.06
CA SER A 182 10.10 5.87 -21.69
C SER A 182 9.53 4.46 -21.70
N GLU A 183 10.04 3.61 -20.83
CA GLU A 183 9.59 2.23 -20.63
C GLU A 183 9.34 2.03 -19.13
N LEU A 184 8.14 1.59 -18.75
CA LEU A 184 7.75 1.37 -17.36
C LEU A 184 7.35 -0.09 -17.16
N ILE A 185 7.88 -0.72 -16.11
CA ILE A 185 7.48 -2.08 -15.73
C ILE A 185 6.29 -2.00 -14.76
N LEU A 186 5.13 -2.50 -15.20
CA LEU A 186 3.98 -2.69 -14.33
C LEU A 186 4.17 -3.97 -13.52
N GLY A 187 4.20 -3.85 -12.19
CA GLY A 187 4.32 -4.99 -11.30
C GLY A 187 4.68 -4.58 -9.88
N ARG A 188 5.26 -5.51 -9.12
CA ARG A 188 5.64 -5.31 -7.71
C ARG A 188 6.48 -4.05 -7.47
N GLY A 189 7.46 -3.75 -8.34
CA GLY A 189 8.29 -2.54 -8.18
C GLY A 189 7.46 -1.25 -8.19
N LEU A 190 6.52 -1.12 -9.13
CA LEU A 190 5.60 0.01 -9.22
C LEU A 190 4.66 0.06 -8.00
N TRP A 191 4.22 -1.12 -7.52
CA TRP A 191 3.40 -1.21 -6.32
C TRP A 191 4.12 -0.72 -5.06
N LEU A 192 5.38 -1.08 -4.86
CA LEU A 192 6.17 -0.60 -3.72
C LEU A 192 6.41 0.92 -3.78
N PHE A 193 6.67 1.46 -4.97
CA PHE A 193 6.69 2.91 -5.18
C PHE A 193 5.33 3.55 -4.84
N ALA A 194 4.23 2.95 -5.30
CA ALA A 194 2.89 3.47 -5.02
C ALA A 194 2.56 3.48 -3.53
N ILE A 195 2.95 2.43 -2.78
CA ILE A 195 2.80 2.40 -1.32
C ILE A 195 3.51 3.60 -0.69
N ARG A 196 4.79 3.79 -1.01
CA ARG A 196 5.59 4.93 -0.52
C ARG A 196 4.95 6.27 -0.88
N HIS A 197 4.63 6.47 -2.15
CA HIS A 197 4.08 7.72 -2.63
C HIS A 197 2.72 8.06 -2.00
N ILE A 198 1.80 7.09 -1.91
CA ILE A 198 0.48 7.27 -1.30
C ILE A 198 0.62 7.63 0.17
N MET A 199 1.49 6.93 0.90
CA MET A 199 1.66 7.12 2.33
C MET A 199 2.55 8.32 2.72
N SER A 200 3.31 8.88 1.79
CA SER A 200 4.04 10.14 2.01
C SER A 200 3.16 11.36 1.68
N ASN A 201 2.27 11.22 0.69
CA ASN A 201 1.57 12.37 0.10
C ASN A 201 0.05 12.29 0.18
N THR A 202 -0.52 11.18 -0.30
CA THR A 202 -1.97 11.08 -0.57
C THR A 202 -2.80 10.79 0.68
N TYR A 203 -2.28 10.06 1.67
CA TYR A 203 -3.03 9.71 2.89
C TYR A 203 -3.59 10.94 3.62
N LYS A 204 -2.96 12.11 3.46
CA LYS A 204 -3.36 13.38 4.08
C LYS A 204 -4.80 13.77 3.74
N VAL A 205 -5.33 13.30 2.61
CA VAL A 205 -6.74 13.51 2.24
C VAL A 205 -7.68 12.91 3.30
N LEU A 206 -7.29 11.80 3.95
CA LEU A 206 -8.09 11.19 5.02
C LEU A 206 -8.30 12.12 6.22
N ASN A 207 -7.38 13.05 6.47
CA ASN A 207 -7.49 14.02 7.57
C ASN A 207 -8.60 15.06 7.34
N ASN A 208 -9.13 15.17 6.12
CA ASN A 208 -10.22 16.09 5.78
C ASN A 208 -11.62 15.49 6.02
N HIS A 209 -11.69 14.24 6.49
CA HIS A 209 -12.93 13.55 6.76
C HIS A 209 -13.17 13.39 8.26
N SER A 210 -14.44 13.28 8.64
CA SER A 210 -14.83 12.92 10.01
C SER A 210 -14.78 11.41 10.19
N TRP A 211 -14.02 10.96 11.17
CA TRP A 211 -13.87 9.56 11.52
C TRP A 211 -14.53 9.24 12.85
N SER A 212 -15.00 8.02 12.99
CA SER A 212 -15.57 7.51 14.23
C SER A 212 -15.20 6.04 14.37
N ILE A 213 -15.05 5.60 15.61
CA ILE A 213 -14.77 4.21 15.94
C ILE A 213 -16.06 3.57 16.42
N LEU A 214 -16.43 2.45 15.79
CA LEU A 214 -17.61 1.69 16.15
C LEU A 214 -17.22 0.43 16.91
N ARG A 215 -18.01 0.08 17.91
CA ARG A 215 -17.91 -1.21 18.62
C ARG A 215 -18.93 -2.18 18.05
N ALA A 216 -18.61 -3.47 18.15
CA ALA A 216 -19.60 -4.49 17.86
C ALA A 216 -20.76 -4.33 18.86
N PRO A 217 -22.02 -4.54 18.42
CA PRO A 217 -23.15 -4.60 19.33
C PRO A 217 -22.93 -5.61 20.45
N GLU A 218 -23.59 -5.42 21.58
CA GLU A 218 -23.52 -6.36 22.70
C GLU A 218 -23.93 -7.78 22.24
N GLY A 219 -23.12 -8.78 22.62
CA GLY A 219 -23.30 -10.17 22.20
C GLY A 219 -22.84 -10.48 20.78
N MET A 220 -22.26 -9.52 20.06
CA MET A 220 -21.67 -9.73 18.73
C MET A 220 -20.16 -9.46 18.74
N GLU A 221 -19.47 -10.07 17.80
CA GLU A 221 -18.05 -9.82 17.54
C GLU A 221 -17.86 -9.39 16.09
N TRP A 222 -16.90 -8.50 15.86
CA TRP A 222 -16.43 -8.25 14.51
C TRP A 222 -15.63 -9.46 14.01
N ILE A 223 -15.52 -9.61 12.69
CA ILE A 223 -14.57 -10.51 12.05
C ILE A 223 -13.55 -9.69 11.25
N THR A 224 -12.40 -10.29 10.96
CA THR A 224 -11.40 -9.73 10.04
C THR A 224 -11.08 -10.72 8.94
N SER A 225 -10.44 -10.24 7.87
CA SER A 225 -9.90 -11.04 6.78
C SER A 225 -8.43 -10.73 6.52
N ASP A 226 -7.88 -11.38 5.49
CA ASP A 226 -6.59 -11.09 4.87
C ASP A 226 -6.57 -9.77 4.08
N ASN A 227 -7.72 -9.11 3.94
CA ASN A 227 -7.88 -7.76 3.41
C ASN A 227 -8.78 -6.93 4.36
N PRO A 228 -8.23 -6.46 5.50
CA PRO A 228 -9.04 -5.98 6.63
C PRO A 228 -9.71 -4.62 6.41
N VAL A 229 -9.37 -3.90 5.34
CA VAL A 229 -9.97 -2.60 5.03
C VAL A 229 -10.96 -2.76 3.89
N VAL A 230 -12.23 -2.51 4.17
CA VAL A 230 -13.30 -2.51 3.17
C VAL A 230 -13.72 -1.07 2.90
N ARG A 231 -13.79 -0.71 1.62
CA ARG A 231 -14.33 0.57 1.16
C ARG A 231 -15.80 0.38 0.79
N LEU A 232 -16.64 1.28 1.28
CA LEU A 232 -18.04 1.36 0.87
C LEU A 232 -18.18 2.59 -0.03
N ASN A 233 -18.08 2.40 -1.34
CA ASN A 233 -18.38 3.49 -2.26
C ASN A 233 -19.90 3.63 -2.41
N TYR A 234 -20.39 4.85 -2.27
CA TYR A 234 -21.77 5.22 -2.54
C TYR A 234 -21.89 5.73 -3.99
N TYR A 235 -22.67 5.02 -4.79
CA TYR A 235 -22.95 5.38 -6.19
C TYR A 235 -24.38 5.90 -6.40
N GLY A 236 -25.21 5.89 -5.35
CA GLY A 236 -26.61 6.33 -5.40
C GLY A 236 -27.51 5.52 -4.46
N ALA A 237 -28.77 5.91 -4.33
CA ALA A 237 -29.75 5.19 -3.52
C ALA A 237 -29.86 3.73 -3.99
N GLY A 238 -29.59 2.77 -3.09
CA GLY A 238 -29.59 1.34 -3.40
C GLY A 238 -28.36 0.82 -4.17
N SER A 239 -27.38 1.69 -4.48
CA SER A 239 -26.14 1.32 -5.17
C SER A 239 -24.94 1.65 -4.30
N LEU A 240 -24.59 0.71 -3.43
CA LEU A 240 -23.34 0.68 -2.67
C LEU A 240 -22.48 -0.46 -3.18
N ASP A 241 -21.16 -0.36 -3.03
CA ASP A 241 -20.30 -1.53 -3.12
C ASP A 241 -20.87 -2.65 -2.23
N ARG A 242 -21.14 -3.82 -2.81
CA ARG A 242 -21.61 -4.96 -2.04
C ARG A 242 -20.46 -5.45 -1.16
N LEU A 243 -20.61 -5.31 0.16
CA LEU A 243 -19.84 -6.09 1.13
C LEU A 243 -20.11 -7.57 0.85
N HIS A 244 -19.17 -8.25 0.18
CA HIS A 244 -19.09 -9.71 0.22
C HIS A 244 -18.47 -10.12 1.57
N LEU A 245 -19.19 -9.84 2.66
CA LEU A 245 -18.96 -10.55 3.91
C LEU A 245 -19.61 -11.93 3.74
N VAL A 246 -18.81 -12.90 3.33
CA VAL A 246 -19.21 -14.30 3.44
C VAL A 246 -19.06 -14.68 4.91
N GLY A 247 -20.16 -14.63 5.65
CA GLY A 247 -20.28 -15.13 7.01
C GLY A 247 -21.59 -15.91 7.13
N GLN A 248 -21.50 -17.16 7.55
CA GLN A 248 -22.60 -17.96 8.09
C GLN A 248 -22.77 -17.64 9.58
#